data_AF-A0A842HBC3-F1
#
_entry.id   AF-A0A842HBC3-F1
#
_cell.length_a   1.000
_cell.length_b   1.000
_cell.length_c   1.000
_cell.angle_alpha   90.00
_cell.angle_beta   90.00
_cell.angle_gamma   90.00
#
_symmetry.space_group_name_H-M   'P 1'
#
loop_
_entity.id
_entity.type
_entity.pdbx_description
1 polymer ?
#
loop_
_entity_poly.entity_id
_entity_poly.type
_entity_poly.pdbx_seq_one_letter_code
_entity_poly.pdbx_strand_id
1 'polypeptide(L)' 'MKIDLSQVPEPIMETVRLFAEVEGVTLNTPEDYVRYLHEDEDALEIVLPYIDHDF' A
#
# COMPACT_ATOMS: atom_id res chain seq x y z
N MET A 1 -12.61 -5.45 -0.16
CA MET A 1 -11.62 -4.88 -1.09
C MET A 1 -10.50 -5.90 -1.26
N LYS A 2 -10.14 -6.25 -2.50
CA LYS A 2 -9.00 -7.12 -2.78
C LYS A 2 -7.89 -6.23 -3.34
N ILE A 3 -6.86 -5.96 -2.54
CA ILE A 3 -5.72 -5.16 -2.99
C ILE A 3 -4.79 -6.07 -3.78
N ASP A 4 -4.70 -5.88 -5.10
CA ASP A 4 -3.69 -6.52 -5.93
C ASP A 4 -2.50 -5.57 -6.14
N LEU A 5 -1.44 -5.79 -5.38
CA LEU A 5 -0.22 -4.99 -5.43
C LEU A 5 0.59 -5.19 -6.72
N SER A 6 0.29 -6.22 -7.52
CA SER A 6 1.03 -6.50 -8.76
C SER A 6 0.85 -5.43 -9.84
N GLN A 7 -0.23 -4.65 -9.75
CA GLN A 7 -0.53 -3.53 -10.65
C GLN A 7 0.06 -2.20 -10.16
N VAL A 8 0.57 -2.15 -8.92
CA VAL A 8 1.11 -0.93 -8.32
C VAL A 8 2.56 -0.74 -8.76
N PRO A 9 2.92 0.40 -9.37
CA PRO A 9 4.29 0.66 -9.78
C PRO A 9 5.25 0.69 -8.59
N GLU A 10 6.47 0.17 -8.76
CA GLU A 10 7.49 0.13 -7.70
C GLU A 10 7.75 1.50 -7.02
N PRO A 11 7.80 2.64 -7.73
CA PRO A 11 7.96 3.96 -7.08
C PRO A 11 6.82 4.31 -6.11
N ILE A 12 5.61 3.82 -6.37
CA ILE A 12 4.45 4.01 -5.50
C ILE A 12 4.59 3.10 -4.27
N MET A 13 5.03 1.85 -4.47
CA MET A 13 5.32 0.92 -3.37
C MET A 13 6.46 1.42 -2.47
N GLU A 14 7.47 2.08 -3.04
CA GLU A 14 8.53 2.74 -2.29
C GLU A 14 8.00 3.93 -1.47
N THR A 15 7.10 4.72 -2.05
CA THR A 15 6.43 5.82 -1.34
C THR A 15 5.65 5.32 -0.11
N VAL A 16 4.88 4.25 -0.28
CA VAL A 16 4.14 3.60 0.84
C VAL A 16 5.11 3.08 1.91
N ARG A 17 6.27 2.52 1.51
CA ARG A 17 7.30 2.07 2.44
C ARG A 17 7.88 3.22 3.27
N LEU A 18 8.12 4.37 2.64
CA LEU A 18 8.64 5.56 3.32
C LEU A 18 7.63 6.11 4.34
N PHE A 19 6.34 6.14 4.00
CA PHE A 19 5.30 6.53 4.95
C PHE A 19 5.28 5.59 6.17
N ALA A 20 5.23 4.28 5.93
CA ALA A 20 5.28 3.29 7.00
C ALA A 20 6.54 3.44 7.88
N GLU A 21 7.72 3.69 7.27
CA GLU A 21 8.96 3.88 8.02
C GLU A 21 8.94 5.11 8.92
N VAL A 22 8.34 6.23 8.46
CA VAL A 22 8.15 7.45 9.27
C VAL A 22 7.27 7.16 10.49
N GLU A 23 6.32 6.24 10.36
CA GLU A 23 5.44 5.78 11.46
C GLU A 23 6.05 4.66 12.31
N GLY A 24 7.25 4.19 11.98
CA GLY A 24 7.92 3.09 12.68
C GLY A 24 7.39 1.69 12.33
N VAL A 25 6.67 1.56 11.21
CA VAL A 25 6.16 0.30 10.66
C VAL A 25 7.11 -0.21 9.58
N THR A 26 7.44 -1.50 9.63
CA THR A 26 8.31 -2.13 8.61
C THR A 26 7.50 -3.05 7.71
N LEU A 27 7.52 -2.79 6.40
CA LEU A 27 6.81 -3.59 5.39
C LEU A 27 7.78 -4.53 4.68
N ASN A 28 7.80 -5.81 5.08
CA ASN A 28 8.74 -6.81 4.54
C ASN A 28 8.10 -7.76 3.53
N THR A 29 6.79 -7.95 3.64
CA THR A 29 6.02 -8.88 2.81
C THR A 29 4.87 -8.16 2.11
N PRO A 30 4.38 -8.65 0.96
CA PRO A 30 3.18 -8.10 0.34
C PRO A 30 1.97 -8.04 1.29
N GLU A 31 1.86 -8.98 2.23
CA GLU A 31 0.80 -9.00 3.24
C GLU A 31 0.92 -7.85 4.25
N ASP A 32 2.15 -7.45 4.61
CA ASP A 32 2.37 -6.26 5.45
C ASP A 32 1.86 -5.00 4.75
N TYR A 33 2.14 -4.86 3.46
CA TYR A 33 1.63 -3.75 2.65
C TYR A 33 0.11 -3.74 2.64
N VAL A 34 -0.54 -4.87 2.34
CA VAL A 34 -2.00 -4.96 2.33
C VAL A 34 -2.58 -4.58 3.69
N ARG A 35 -2.00 -5.08 4.79
CA ARG A 35 -2.45 -4.74 6.14
C ARG A 35 -2.29 -3.24 6.45
N TYR A 36 -1.12 -2.66 6.14
CA TYR A 36 -0.87 -1.24 6.34
C TYR A 36 -1.85 -0.37 5.55
N LEU A 37 -2.06 -0.69 4.27
CA LEU A 37 -3.04 -0.01 3.40
C LEU A 37 -4.50 -0.19 3.85
N HIS A 38 -4.79 -1.18 4.70
CA HIS A 38 -6.12 -1.32 5.31
C HIS A 38 -6.28 -0.48 6.59
N GLU A 39 -5.17 -0.16 7.26
CA GLU A 39 -5.14 0.58 8.52
C GLU A 39 -4.94 2.09 8.29
N ASP A 40 -4.28 2.46 7.19
CA ASP A 40 -3.91 3.83 6.83
C ASP A 40 -4.63 4.25 5.53
N GLU A 41 -5.62 5.14 5.67
CA GLU A 41 -6.41 5.66 4.55
C GLU A 41 -5.57 6.56 3.61
N ASP A 42 -4.58 7.30 4.15
CA ASP A 42 -3.73 8.19 3.34
C ASP A 42 -2.80 7.38 2.43
N ALA A 43 -2.22 6.30 2.98
CA ALA A 43 -1.42 5.35 2.21
C ALA A 43 -2.27 4.61 1.17
N LEU A 44 -3.51 4.27 1.51
CA LEU A 44 -4.47 3.66 0.59
C LEU A 44 -4.81 4.60 -0.58
N GLU A 45 -5.03 5.89 -0.32
CA GLU A 45 -5.34 6.89 -1.35
C GLU A 45 -4.25 6.99 -2.43
N ILE A 46 -3.00 6.78 -2.06
CA ILE A 46 -1.85 6.81 -2.98
C ILE A 46 -1.88 5.62 -3.95
N VAL A 47 -2.25 4.43 -3.48
CA VAL A 47 -2.28 3.19 -4.28
C VAL A 47 -3.62 2.97 -4.99
N LEU A 48 -4.69 3.61 -4.49
CA LEU A 48 -6.06 3.53 -5.00
C LEU A 48 -6.14 3.62 -6.54
N PRO A 49 -5.45 4.54 -7.22
CA PRO A 49 -5.52 4.65 -8.68
C PRO A 49 -4.96 3.44 -9.45
N TYR A 50 -4.20 2.57 -8.80
CA TYR A 50 -3.46 1.46 -9.42
C TYR A 50 -4.00 0.08 -9.04
N ILE A 51 -4.88 0.00 -8.03
CA ILE A 51 -5.49 -1.25 -7.57
C ILE A 51 -6.87 -1.39 -8.20
N ASP A 52 -7.24 -2.62 -8.51
CA ASP A 52 -8.54 -2.91 -9.13
C ASP A 52 -9.67 -2.71 -8.11
N HIS A 53 -10.62 -1.84 -8.44
CA HIS A 53 -11.79 -1.53 -7.59
C HIS A 53 -13.01 -2.24 -8.13
N ASP A 54 -12.96 -3.57 -8.19
CA ASP A 54 -14.19 -4.35 -8.32
C ASP A 54 -14.96 -4.24 -6.99
N PHE A 55 -16.00 -3.39 -6.99
CA PHE A 55 -16.94 -3.14 -5.89
C PHE A 55 -18.08 -4.18 -5.84
#